data_AF-A0A4Y8XU51-F1
#
_entry.id   AF-A0A4Y8XU51-F1
#
_cell.length_a   1.000
_cell.length_b   1.000
_cell.length_c   1.000
_cell.angle_alpha   90.00
_cell.angle_beta   90.00
_cell.angle_gamma   90.00
#
_symmetry.space_group_name_H-M   'P 1'
#
loop_
_entity.id
_entity.type
_entity.pdbx_description
1 polymer ?
#
loop_
_entity_poly.entity_id
_entity_poly.type
_entity_poly.pdbx_seq_one_letter_code
_entity_poly.pdbx_strand_id
1 'polypeptide(L)'
;MSTPEPTAARTDIGTLPVHSGPDEAAAPSASRTPASPPARIRIPAIGLDQGLLGLRVRQDGRLGVPKDPARVGWWSDGPRPGDPGAVVIVGHVDSATGPGAFHGLSSLRPGDRITLRREDGADATYTVQALRQYEKDALPDSQVYA
;
A
#
# COMPACT_ATOMS: atom_id res chain seq x y z
N MET A 1 29.75 -28.86 -5.29
CA MET A 1 30.26 -27.65 -4.61
C MET A 1 29.05 -26.83 -4.21
N SER A 2 28.81 -26.70 -2.90
CA SER A 2 27.68 -25.96 -2.32
C SER A 2 27.98 -24.47 -2.35
N THR A 3 27.09 -23.66 -2.91
CA THR A 3 27.17 -22.19 -2.84
C THR A 3 26.27 -21.70 -1.71
N PRO A 4 26.73 -20.79 -0.83
CA PRO A 4 26.01 -20.41 0.39
C PRO A 4 24.73 -19.62 0.10
N GLU A 5 23.67 -20.00 0.80
CA GLU A 5 22.36 -19.35 0.85
C GLU A 5 22.48 -17.95 1.50
N PRO A 6 22.01 -16.86 0.88
CA PRO A 6 22.00 -15.55 1.53
C PRO A 6 20.95 -15.55 2.65
N THR A 7 21.44 -15.65 3.89
CA THR A 7 20.68 -15.41 5.11
C THR A 7 20.76 -13.93 5.46
N ALA A 8 19.65 -13.20 5.36
CA ALA A 8 19.32 -12.03 6.19
C ALA A 8 17.84 -11.58 5.99
N ALA A 9 16.97 -11.95 6.96
CA ALA A 9 15.63 -11.45 7.34
C ALA A 9 14.72 -10.85 6.23
N ARG A 10 13.92 -11.60 5.43
CA ARG A 10 12.83 -12.57 5.73
C ARG A 10 11.71 -12.06 6.65
N THR A 11 11.11 -10.91 6.34
CA THR A 11 9.68 -10.74 6.66
C THR A 11 8.90 -11.12 5.43
N ASP A 12 8.44 -12.37 5.41
CA ASP A 12 7.43 -12.89 4.50
C ASP A 12 6.38 -13.54 5.41
N ILE A 13 5.37 -12.76 5.77
CA ILE A 13 4.33 -13.19 6.70
C ILE A 13 3.00 -13.10 5.97
N GLY A 14 2.21 -14.17 6.01
CA GLY A 14 0.88 -14.21 5.39
C GLY A 14 0.90 -14.69 3.94
N THR A 15 -0.27 -14.69 3.30
CA THR A 15 -0.45 -15.18 1.93
C THR A 15 -1.07 -14.08 1.10
N LEU A 16 -0.40 -13.67 0.02
CA LEU A 16 -1.03 -12.84 -1.00
C LEU A 16 -2.03 -13.71 -1.77
N PRO A 17 -3.24 -13.21 -2.07
CA PRO A 17 -4.11 -13.91 -2.99
C PRO A 17 -3.37 -14.08 -4.32
N VAL A 18 -3.28 -15.31 -4.81
CA VAL A 18 -2.82 -15.56 -6.18
C VAL A 18 -3.91 -15.02 -7.10
N HIS A 19 -3.64 -13.90 -7.77
CA HIS A 19 -4.43 -13.49 -8.92
C HIS A 19 -4.18 -14.50 -10.04
N SER A 20 -4.89 -15.62 -9.97
CA SER A 20 -4.99 -16.53 -11.11
C SER A 20 -5.70 -15.78 -12.22
N GLY A 21 -5.16 -15.86 -13.44
CA GLY A 21 -5.67 -15.17 -14.63
C GLY A 21 -7.15 -15.43 -14.95
N PRO A 22 -7.67 -14.75 -15.97
CA PRO A 22 -8.96 -14.09 -15.96
C PRO A 22 -10.17 -15.02 -16.11
N ASP A 23 -11.31 -14.49 -15.66
CA ASP A 23 -12.70 -14.94 -15.85
C ASP A 23 -13.32 -15.71 -14.68
N GLU A 24 -13.91 -14.95 -13.75
CA GLU A 24 -15.36 -15.10 -13.55
C GLU A 24 -15.97 -13.72 -13.29
N ALA A 25 -16.74 -13.28 -14.26
CA ALA A 25 -17.42 -12.01 -14.31
C ALA A 25 -18.41 -11.84 -13.14
N ALA A 26 -18.09 -10.96 -12.19
CA ALA A 26 -19.14 -10.21 -11.51
C ALA A 26 -19.62 -9.11 -12.47
N ALA A 27 -20.64 -9.43 -13.27
CA ALA A 27 -21.34 -8.49 -14.13
C ALA A 27 -21.78 -7.22 -13.36
N PRO A 28 -21.85 -6.06 -14.03
CA PRO A 28 -21.82 -4.75 -13.40
C PRO A 28 -23.18 -4.45 -12.77
N SER A 29 -23.25 -4.46 -11.45
CA SER A 29 -24.46 -4.03 -10.75
C SER A 29 -24.28 -2.63 -10.18
N ALA A 30 -25.09 -1.74 -10.76
CA ALA A 30 -25.30 -0.33 -10.48
C ALA A 30 -24.19 0.60 -10.94
N SER A 31 -24.61 1.72 -11.54
CA SER A 31 -23.91 2.99 -11.59
C SER A 31 -23.45 3.38 -10.17
N ARG A 32 -22.38 2.76 -9.67
CA ARG A 32 -21.73 3.21 -8.45
C ARG A 32 -21.03 4.49 -8.84
N THR A 33 -21.53 5.60 -8.31
CA THR A 33 -20.76 6.85 -8.29
C THR A 33 -19.33 6.51 -7.89
N PRO A 34 -18.31 6.93 -8.67
CA PRO A 34 -16.92 6.62 -8.35
C PRO A 34 -16.64 7.00 -6.91
N ALA A 35 -15.93 6.15 -6.17
CA ALA A 35 -15.64 6.40 -4.78
C ALA A 35 -14.96 7.77 -4.60
N SER A 36 -15.20 8.44 -3.48
CA SER A 36 -14.49 9.69 -3.18
C SER A 36 -13.01 9.43 -2.90
N PRO A 37 -12.11 10.39 -3.18
CA PRO A 37 -10.69 10.16 -2.96
C PRO A 37 -10.42 10.03 -1.44
N PRO A 38 -9.34 9.33 -1.06
CA PRO A 38 -8.96 9.21 0.34
C PRO A 38 -8.43 10.54 0.88
N ALA A 39 -8.88 10.91 2.07
CA ALA A 39 -8.41 12.08 2.80
C ALA A 39 -7.44 11.70 3.94
N ARG A 40 -7.61 10.53 4.56
CA ARG A 40 -6.88 10.13 5.77
C ARG A 40 -6.67 8.63 5.85
N ILE A 41 -5.51 8.21 6.32
CA ILE A 41 -5.17 6.82 6.62
C ILE A 41 -5.07 6.58 8.12
N ARG A 42 -5.59 5.44 8.56
CA ARG A 42 -5.51 4.95 9.95
C ARG A 42 -5.00 3.52 9.99
N ILE A 43 -3.95 3.29 10.79
CA ILE A 43 -3.41 1.97 11.09
C ILE A 43 -3.17 1.87 12.60
N PRO A 44 -4.18 1.44 13.38
CA PRO A 44 -4.12 1.45 14.85
C PRO A 44 -2.95 0.64 15.42
N ALA A 45 -2.59 -0.47 14.77
CA ALA A 45 -1.51 -1.36 15.21
C ALA A 45 -0.14 -0.67 15.29
N ILE A 46 0.06 0.43 14.55
CA ILE A 46 1.30 1.21 14.54
C ILE A 46 1.08 2.67 14.97
N GLY A 47 -0.11 2.99 15.50
CA GLY A 47 -0.47 4.36 15.91
C GLY A 47 -0.52 5.37 14.76
N LEU A 48 -0.65 4.93 13.52
CA LEU A 48 -0.68 5.82 12.36
C LEU A 48 -2.08 6.42 12.20
N ASP A 49 -2.19 7.74 12.25
CA ASP A 49 -3.43 8.46 11.91
C ASP A 49 -3.11 9.83 11.29
N GLN A 50 -3.14 9.92 9.96
CA GLN A 50 -2.68 11.13 9.26
C GLN A 50 -3.31 11.32 7.88
N GLY A 51 -3.27 12.58 7.41
CA GLY A 51 -3.81 12.97 6.10
C GLY A 51 -3.01 12.40 4.94
N LEU A 52 -3.69 12.14 3.83
CA LEU A 52 -3.08 11.62 2.60
C LEU A 52 -2.90 12.71 1.55
N LEU A 53 -1.77 12.69 0.87
CA LEU A 53 -1.47 13.59 -0.24
C LEU A 53 -1.67 12.91 -1.58
N GLY A 54 -2.41 13.54 -2.49
CA GLY A 54 -2.54 13.05 -3.86
C GLY A 54 -1.22 13.16 -4.60
N LEU A 55 -0.67 12.03 -5.02
CA LEU A 55 0.55 11.91 -5.79
C LEU A 55 0.23 11.39 -7.18
N ARG A 56 0.78 12.04 -8.19
CA ARG A 56 0.67 11.61 -9.58
C ARG A 56 1.95 10.94 -10.04
N VAL A 57 1.79 10.00 -10.95
CA VAL A 57 2.95 9.42 -11.66
C VAL A 57 3.57 10.53 -12.51
N ARG A 58 4.88 10.72 -12.35
CA ARG A 58 5.63 11.70 -13.13
C ARG A 58 5.79 11.19 -14.56
N GLN A 59 6.16 12.09 -15.47
CA GLN A 59 6.35 11.78 -16.90
C GLN A 59 7.44 10.72 -17.15
N ASP A 60 8.33 10.48 -16.19
CA ASP A 60 9.35 9.42 -16.20
C ASP A 60 8.80 8.04 -15.74
N GLY A 61 7.48 7.92 -15.55
CA GLY A 61 6.81 6.69 -15.14
C GLY A 61 6.94 6.38 -13.65
N ARG A 62 7.55 7.26 -12.84
CA ARG A 62 7.77 7.02 -11.42
C ARG A 62 6.72 7.69 -10.55
N LEU A 63 6.18 6.94 -9.58
CA LEU A 63 5.41 7.52 -8.49
C LEU A 63 6.38 8.11 -7.47
N GLY A 64 6.28 9.42 -7.23
CA GLY A 64 7.12 10.08 -6.23
C GLY A 64 6.77 9.64 -4.81
N VAL A 65 7.67 9.93 -3.86
CA VAL A 65 7.37 9.93 -2.42
C VAL A 65 7.23 11.38 -1.93
N PRO A 66 6.44 11.66 -0.89
CA PRO A 66 6.37 13.00 -0.31
C PRO A 66 7.74 13.50 0.13
N LYS A 67 8.04 14.78 -0.12
CA LYS A 67 9.32 15.40 0.30
C LYS A 67 9.49 15.43 1.82
N ASP A 68 8.38 15.54 2.53
CA ASP A 68 8.34 15.47 3.98
C ASP A 68 8.22 14.00 4.39
N PRO A 69 9.22 13.43 5.09
CA PRO A 69 9.22 12.03 5.46
C PRO A 69 8.15 11.66 6.49
N ALA A 70 7.57 12.64 7.18
CA ALA A 70 6.46 12.45 8.09
C ALA A 70 5.11 12.34 7.38
N ARG A 71 5.06 12.51 6.05
CA ARG A 71 3.82 12.51 5.26
C ARG A 71 3.69 11.23 4.42
N VAL A 72 2.43 10.85 4.19
CA VAL A 72 2.04 9.73 3.34
C VAL A 72 1.30 10.26 2.11
N GLY A 73 1.59 9.66 0.96
CA GLY A 73 0.91 9.95 -0.29
C GLY A 73 0.10 8.77 -0.79
N TRP A 74 -0.91 9.06 -1.61
CA TRP A 74 -1.71 8.07 -2.33
C TRP A 74 -1.57 8.32 -3.83
N TRP A 75 -1.53 7.26 -4.63
CA TRP A 75 -1.48 7.40 -6.08
C TRP A 75 -2.84 7.86 -6.62
N SER A 76 -2.91 9.11 -7.07
CA SER A 76 -4.17 9.77 -7.43
C SER A 76 -4.73 9.45 -8.80
N ASP A 77 -3.92 8.86 -9.68
CA ASP A 77 -4.37 8.42 -11.01
C ASP A 77 -4.88 6.97 -10.99
N GLY A 78 -4.80 6.29 -9.84
CA GLY A 78 -5.23 4.91 -9.67
C GLY A 78 -6.65 4.74 -9.14
N PRO A 79 -7.05 3.47 -8.88
CA PRO A 79 -8.31 3.14 -8.22
C PRO A 79 -8.47 3.84 -6.87
N ARG A 80 -9.71 4.21 -6.55
CA ARG A 80 -10.04 4.86 -5.29
C ARG A 80 -10.49 3.83 -4.26
N PRO A 81 -10.37 4.12 -2.95
CA PRO A 81 -10.78 3.17 -1.93
C PRO A 81 -12.27 2.79 -2.03
N GLY A 82 -12.52 1.51 -2.30
CA GLY A 82 -13.85 0.95 -2.51
C GLY A 82 -14.23 0.74 -3.98
N ASP A 83 -13.44 1.24 -4.93
CA ASP A 83 -13.56 0.87 -6.34
C ASP A 83 -12.77 -0.42 -6.62
N PRO A 84 -13.12 -1.17 -7.69
CA PRO A 84 -12.32 -2.32 -8.13
C PRO A 84 -10.88 -1.91 -8.50
N GLY A 85 -9.90 -2.67 -7.99
CA GLY A 85 -8.47 -2.47 -8.27
C GLY A 85 -7.64 -2.20 -7.03
N ALA A 86 -6.32 -2.00 -7.22
CA ALA A 86 -5.37 -1.77 -6.13
C ALA A 86 -5.25 -0.27 -5.79
N VAL A 87 -5.38 0.06 -4.51
CA VAL A 87 -5.05 1.40 -3.99
C VAL A 87 -3.59 1.39 -3.55
N VAL A 88 -2.79 2.30 -4.10
CA VAL A 88 -1.35 2.40 -3.79
C VAL A 88 -1.11 3.59 -2.87
N ILE A 89 -0.45 3.31 -1.74
CA ILE A 89 -0.07 4.30 -0.72
C ILE A 89 1.44 4.23 -0.51
N VAL A 90 2.09 5.39 -0.50
CA VAL A 90 3.55 5.51 -0.44
C VAL A 90 3.98 6.47 0.67
N GLY A 91 5.06 6.14 1.36
CA GLY A 91 5.60 6.92 2.46
C GLY A 91 6.98 6.42 2.86
N HIS A 92 7.67 7.21 3.68
CA HIS A 92 9.00 6.85 4.17
C HIS A 92 8.91 5.90 5.37
N VAL A 93 9.71 4.83 5.37
CA VAL A 93 9.93 4.02 6.58
C VAL A 93 10.87 4.76 7.53
N ASP A 94 12.02 5.22 7.03
CA ASP A 94 13.02 5.96 7.80
C ASP A 94 13.50 7.20 7.04
N SER A 95 14.11 8.15 7.76
CA SER A 95 14.73 9.34 7.18
C SER A 95 15.91 9.84 7.99
N ALA A 96 16.76 10.66 7.37
CA ALA A 96 17.97 11.21 7.99
C ALA A 96 17.69 12.05 9.26
N THR A 97 16.47 12.54 9.42
CA THR A 97 16.02 13.38 10.52
C THR A 97 15.16 12.65 11.56
N GLY A 98 14.89 11.34 11.39
CA GLY A 98 14.06 10.57 12.31
C GLY A 98 13.17 9.53 11.63
N PRO A 99 12.28 8.87 12.40
CA PRO A 99 11.36 7.86 11.88
C PRO A 99 10.42 8.47 10.82
N GLY A 100 10.24 7.78 9.70
CA GLY A 100 9.27 8.16 8.68
C GLY A 100 7.85 7.79 9.08
N ALA A 101 6.86 8.25 8.31
CA ALA A 101 5.45 7.95 8.57
C ALA A 101 5.14 6.44 8.64
N PHE A 102 5.95 5.60 7.99
CA PHE A 102 5.80 4.16 7.92
C PHE A 102 6.85 3.37 8.71
N HIS A 103 7.57 4.01 9.62
CA HIS A 103 8.56 3.34 10.50
C HIS A 103 8.01 2.08 11.19
N GLY A 104 6.71 2.06 11.52
CA GLY A 104 6.07 0.92 12.18
C GLY A 104 5.65 -0.24 11.26
N LEU A 105 5.78 -0.16 9.92
CA LEU A 105 5.22 -1.16 9.01
C LEU A 105 5.72 -2.59 9.28
N SER A 106 6.98 -2.75 9.69
CA SER A 106 7.58 -4.06 10.03
C SER A 106 6.91 -4.74 11.24
N SER A 107 6.20 -3.97 12.06
CA SER A 107 5.44 -4.47 13.21
C SER A 107 4.04 -4.96 12.85
N LEU A 108 3.55 -4.69 11.64
CA LEU A 108 2.23 -5.16 11.21
C LEU A 108 2.18 -6.68 11.09
N ARG A 109 0.99 -7.23 11.30
CA ARG A 109 0.69 -8.66 11.19
C ARG A 109 -0.54 -8.88 10.32
N PRO A 110 -0.63 -10.04 9.65
CA PRO A 110 -1.88 -10.46 9.05
C PRO A 110 -3.03 -10.39 10.06
N GLY A 111 -4.15 -9.79 9.66
CA GLY A 111 -5.28 -9.49 10.53
C GLY A 111 -5.36 -8.04 11.01
N ASP A 112 -4.26 -7.28 10.96
CA ASP A 112 -4.27 -5.86 11.30
C ASP A 112 -5.16 -5.06 10.35
N ARG A 113 -5.80 -4.01 10.88
CA ARG A 113 -6.75 -3.19 10.13
C ARG A 113 -6.11 -1.92 9.62
N ILE A 114 -6.41 -1.61 8.35
CA ILE A 114 -6.09 -0.33 7.71
C ILE A 114 -7.41 0.32 7.31
N THR A 115 -7.64 1.56 7.71
CA THR A 115 -8.85 2.30 7.33
C THR A 115 -8.47 3.53 6.52
N LEU A 116 -9.10 3.71 5.37
CA LEU A 116 -9.01 4.89 4.53
C LEU A 116 -10.33 5.67 4.63
N ARG A 117 -10.26 6.84 5.27
CA ARG A 117 -11.36 7.80 5.32
C ARG A 117 -11.38 8.56 4.01
N ARG A 118 -12.51 8.54 3.32
CA ARG A 118 -12.73 9.29 2.07
C ARG A 118 -13.25 10.69 2.37
N GLU A 119 -13.14 11.59 1.39
CA GLU A 119 -13.64 12.97 1.51
C GLU A 119 -15.16 13.05 1.71
N ASP A 120 -15.92 12.07 1.22
CA ASP A 120 -17.37 11.96 1.45
C ASP A 120 -17.75 11.49 2.86
N GLY A 121 -16.77 11.22 3.71
CA GLY A 121 -17.00 10.74 5.07
C GLY A 121 -17.37 9.26 5.16
N ALA A 122 -17.18 8.48 4.09
CA ALA A 122 -17.23 7.02 4.19
C ALA A 122 -15.83 6.42 4.47
N ASP A 123 -15.83 5.21 5.01
CA ASP A 123 -14.60 4.46 5.35
C ASP A 123 -14.46 3.23 4.46
N ALA A 124 -13.29 3.08 3.84
CA ALA A 124 -12.87 1.83 3.23
C ALA A 124 -11.93 1.10 4.20
N THR A 125 -12.34 -0.08 4.64
CA THR A 125 -11.58 -0.88 5.61
C THR A 125 -10.91 -2.06 4.91
N TYR A 126 -9.61 -2.18 5.13
CA TYR A 126 -8.76 -3.25 4.63
C TYR A 126 -8.17 -4.02 5.81
N THR A 127 -7.83 -5.28 5.54
CA THR A 127 -7.11 -6.13 6.47
C THR A 127 -5.79 -6.52 5.85
N VAL A 128 -4.71 -6.39 6.61
CA VAL A 128 -3.39 -6.86 6.21
C VAL A 128 -3.48 -8.37 6.00
N GLN A 129 -3.17 -8.82 4.80
CA GLN A 129 -3.11 -10.25 4.48
C GLN A 129 -1.69 -10.78 4.49
N ALA A 130 -0.75 -9.97 3.99
CA ALA A 130 0.66 -10.30 4.00
C ALA A 130 1.52 -9.06 4.23
N LEU A 131 2.70 -9.28 4.79
CA LEU A 131 3.77 -8.30 4.92
C LEU A 131 5.02 -8.88 4.29
N ARG A 132 5.58 -8.15 3.32
CA ARG A 132 6.82 -8.53 2.64
C ARG A 132 7.82 -7.39 2.69
N GLN A 133 9.07 -7.73 3.01
CA GLN A 133 10.20 -6.83 2.95
C GLN A 133 11.17 -7.32 1.89
N TYR A 134 11.53 -6.44 0.97
CA TYR A 134 12.48 -6.71 -0.10
C TYR A 134 13.64 -5.73 0.05
N GLU A 135 14.86 -6.22 -0.19
CA GLU A 135 16.03 -5.35 -0.32
C GLU A 135 15.84 -4.41 -1.51
N LYS A 136 16.42 -3.22 -1.41
CA LYS A 136 16.23 -2.13 -2.39
C LYS A 136 16.64 -2.52 -3.81
N ASP A 137 17.57 -3.45 -3.94
CA ASP A 137 18.10 -3.99 -5.19
C ASP A 137 17.39 -5.28 -5.65
N ALA A 138 16.40 -5.77 -4.90
CA ALA A 138 15.74 -7.06 -5.10
C ALA A 138 14.20 -6.96 -5.14
N LEU A 139 13.63 -5.77 -5.37
CA LEU A 139 12.19 -5.60 -5.56
C LEU A 139 11.80 -6.22 -6.92
N PRO A 140 11.04 -7.32 -6.97
CA PRO A 140 10.63 -7.90 -8.24
C PRO A 140 9.44 -7.09 -8.80
N ASP A 141 9.67 -6.30 -9.85
CA ASP A 141 8.67 -5.43 -10.48
C ASP A 141 7.37 -6.19 -10.83
N SER A 142 7.48 -7.46 -11.21
CA SER A 142 6.38 -8.32 -11.64
C SER A 142 5.46 -8.80 -10.51
N GLN A 143 5.82 -8.65 -9.22
CA GLN A 143 5.00 -9.14 -8.11
C GLN A 143 4.21 -8.03 -7.39
N VAL A 144 4.55 -6.76 -7.67
CA VAL A 144 3.94 -5.57 -7.06
C VAL A 144 2.93 -4.90 -7.99
N TYR A 145 3.11 -5.02 -9.31
CA TYR A 145 2.29 -4.35 -10.33
C TYR A 145 1.46 -5.30 -11.22
N ALA A 146 1.37 -6.58 -10.85
CA ALA A 146 0.57 -7.58 -11.57
C ALA A 146 -0.93 -7.48 -11.29
#